data_AF-A0A2U1L4D6-F1
#
_entry.id   AF-A0A2U1L4D6-F1
#
_cell.length_a   1.000
_cell.length_b   1.000
_cell.length_c   1.000
_cell.angle_alpha   90.00
_cell.angle_beta   90.00
_cell.angle_gamma   90.00
#
_symmetry.space_group_name_H-M   'P 1'
#
loop_
_entity.id
_entity.type
_entity.pdbx_description
1 polymer ?
#
loop_
_entity_poly.entity_id
_entity_poly.type
_entity_poly.pdbx_seq_one_letter_code
_entity_poly.pdbx_strand_id
1 'polypeptide(L)'
;MLPASGDVAENSVTDVVSNASGALSVVFTDPDVLDCPICLEPLRAPVFQCDNGHIACNSCCSKVKRKCPSCCMPIGYNRCRAIEKVIHV
;
A
#
# COMPACT_ATOMS: atom_id res chain seq x y z
N MET A 1 22.37 31.19 8.79
CA MET A 1 22.19 31.31 7.33
C MET A 1 21.44 30.08 6.86
N LEU A 2 20.23 30.25 6.32
CA LEU A 2 19.42 29.20 5.69
C LEU A 2 19.63 29.27 4.17
N PRO A 3 19.61 28.14 3.45
CA PRO A 3 19.04 28.08 2.11
C PRO A 3 17.67 27.41 2.14
N ALA A 4 16.73 28.04 1.45
CA ALA A 4 15.45 27.48 1.04
C ALA A 4 15.65 26.44 -0.07
N SER A 5 14.85 25.36 -0.10
CA SER A 5 14.48 24.61 -1.32
C SER A 5 13.52 23.48 -0.97
N GLY A 6 12.44 23.36 -1.74
CA GLY A 6 11.64 22.14 -1.86
C GLY A 6 10.19 22.36 -1.48
N ASP A 7 9.42 22.88 -2.43
CA ASP A 7 7.96 22.92 -2.40
C ASP A 7 7.41 21.53 -2.04
N VAL A 8 6.66 21.45 -0.95
CA VAL A 8 5.90 20.25 -0.61
C VAL A 8 4.82 20.10 -1.68
N ALA A 9 4.96 19.10 -2.56
CA ALA A 9 3.93 18.75 -3.52
C ALA A 9 2.67 18.35 -2.74
N GLU A 10 1.68 19.23 -2.78
CA GLU A 10 0.33 18.99 -2.29
C GLU A 10 -0.29 17.88 -3.15
N ASN A 11 -0.31 16.64 -2.65
CA ASN A 11 -0.88 15.55 -3.42
C ASN A 11 -2.41 15.65 -3.39
N SER A 12 -2.93 16.14 -4.52
CA SER A 12 -4.34 16.40 -4.82
C SER A 12 -5.23 15.19 -4.54
N VAL A 13 -6.25 15.39 -3.70
CA VAL A 13 -7.33 14.41 -3.50
C VAL A 13 -8.21 14.44 -4.76
N THR A 14 -8.27 13.32 -5.47
CA THR A 14 -8.94 13.15 -6.78
C THR A 14 -10.45 13.38 -6.73
N ASP A 15 -11.00 13.95 -7.80
CA ASP A 15 -12.43 14.20 -8.02
C ASP A 15 -13.30 12.95 -7.81
N VAL A 16 -14.16 12.99 -6.80
CA VAL A 16 -15.18 11.95 -6.56
C VAL A 16 -16.36 12.19 -7.50
N VAL A 17 -16.34 11.62 -8.70
CA VAL A 17 -17.51 11.61 -9.58
C VAL A 17 -18.48 10.53 -9.09
N SER A 18 -19.47 10.95 -8.30
CA SER A 18 -20.54 10.06 -7.82
C SER A 18 -21.56 9.82 -8.92
N ASN A 19 -21.62 8.61 -9.47
CA ASN A 19 -22.76 8.19 -10.30
C ASN A 19 -23.84 7.54 -9.42
N ALA A 20 -25.11 7.67 -9.82
CA ALA A 20 -26.30 7.24 -9.10
C ALA A 20 -26.39 5.72 -8.79
N SER A 21 -25.38 4.93 -9.19
CA SER A 21 -25.30 3.48 -9.02
C SER A 21 -24.45 3.03 -7.83
N GLY A 22 -23.86 3.95 -7.05
CA GLY A 22 -22.98 3.60 -5.92
C GLY A 22 -21.61 3.02 -6.31
N ALA A 23 -21.26 3.08 -7.60
CA ALA A 23 -19.95 2.68 -8.10
C ALA A 23 -18.94 3.82 -7.90
N LEU A 24 -17.82 3.51 -7.25
CA LEU A 24 -16.69 4.41 -7.08
C LEU A 24 -15.55 3.92 -7.99
N SER A 25 -15.09 4.77 -8.90
CA SER A 25 -13.89 4.51 -9.69
C SER A 25 -12.69 5.16 -9.01
N VAL A 26 -11.69 4.36 -8.66
CA VAL A 26 -10.41 4.85 -8.16
C VAL A 26 -9.35 4.53 -9.20
N VAL A 27 -8.61 5.56 -9.64
CA VAL A 27 -7.50 5.42 -10.58
C VAL A 27 -6.21 5.67 -9.81
N PHE A 28 -5.31 4.69 -9.86
CA PHE A 28 -3.96 4.85 -9.34
C PHE A 28 -3.08 5.38 -10.47
N THR A 29 -2.46 6.53 -10.26
CA THR A 29 -1.52 7.13 -11.24
C THR A 29 -0.13 6.50 -11.17
N ASP A 30 0.21 5.90 -10.03
CA ASP A 30 1.44 5.14 -9.83
C ASP A 30 1.15 3.65 -10.09
N PRO A 31 1.76 3.03 -11.11
CA PRO A 31 1.51 1.63 -11.46
C PRO A 31 1.93 0.64 -10.37
N ASP A 32 2.90 1.00 -9.53
CA ASP A 32 3.53 0.07 -8.59
C ASP A 32 2.97 0.25 -7.16
N VAL A 33 1.95 1.10 -6.98
CA VAL A 33 1.36 1.41 -5.65
C VAL A 33 0.76 0.17 -4.96
N LEU A 34 0.37 -0.85 -5.74
CA LEU A 34 -0.16 -2.12 -5.25
C LEU A 34 0.86 -3.26 -5.38
N ASP A 35 2.14 -2.95 -5.59
CA ASP A 35 3.21 -3.93 -5.58
C ASP A 35 3.79 -4.15 -4.18
N CYS A 36 4.28 -5.36 -3.94
CA CYS A 36 4.94 -5.70 -2.70
C CYS A 36 6.33 -5.04 -2.64
N PRO A 37 6.66 -4.23 -1.62
CA PRO A 37 7.95 -3.52 -1.54
C PRO A 37 9.16 -4.45 -1.31
N ILE A 38 8.92 -5.75 -1.14
CA ILE A 38 9.95 -6.75 -0.88
C ILE A 38 10.30 -7.54 -2.15
N CYS A 39 9.30 -7.95 -2.93
CA CYS A 39 9.52 -8.75 -4.15
C CYS A 39 9.27 -7.98 -5.44
N LEU A 40 8.74 -6.75 -5.37
CA LEU A 40 8.43 -5.90 -6.51
C LEU A 40 7.49 -6.59 -7.50
N GLU A 41 6.55 -7.37 -6.96
CA GLU A 41 5.51 -8.05 -7.73
C GLU A 41 4.15 -7.59 -7.20
N PRO A 42 3.10 -7.60 -8.03
CA PRO A 42 1.74 -7.27 -7.61
C PRO A 42 1.31 -8.04 -6.36
N LEU A 43 0.76 -7.32 -5.39
CA LEU A 43 0.20 -7.92 -4.20
C LEU A 43 -0.90 -8.92 -4.60
N ARG A 44 -0.93 -10.05 -3.89
CA ARG A 44 -1.98 -11.05 -4.00
C ARG A 44 -2.40 -11.50 -2.61
N ALA A 45 -3.68 -11.81 -2.44
CA ALA A 45 -4.18 -12.35 -1.18
C ALA A 45 -3.44 -13.66 -0.82
N PRO A 46 -3.03 -13.86 0.46
CA PRO A 46 -3.23 -12.94 1.57
C PRO A 46 -2.16 -11.82 1.64
N VAL A 47 -2.61 -10.60 1.90
CA VAL A 47 -1.78 -9.41 2.13
C VAL A 47 -1.71 -9.14 3.64
N PHE A 48 -0.52 -8.87 4.15
CA PHE A 48 -0.31 -8.60 5.57
C PHE A 48 0.23 -7.21 5.82
N GLN A 49 -0.20 -6.61 6.90
CA GLN A 49 0.25 -5.32 7.40
C GLN A 49 1.11 -5.52 8.65
N CYS A 50 2.17 -4.73 8.82
CA CYS A 50 2.88 -4.63 10.08
C CYS A 50 2.18 -3.64 11.03
N ASP A 51 2.60 -3.59 12.29
CA ASP A 51 1.97 -2.72 13.29
C ASP A 51 2.04 -1.21 12.95
N ASN A 52 3.00 -0.80 12.10
CA ASN A 52 3.14 0.58 11.59
C ASN A 52 2.49 0.82 10.22
N GLY A 53 1.79 -0.17 9.66
CA GLY A 53 0.99 0.04 8.45
C GLY A 53 1.60 -0.41 7.12
N HIS A 54 2.89 -0.79 7.07
CA HIS A 54 3.51 -1.30 5.84
C HIS A 54 2.95 -2.66 5.43
N ILE A 55 2.69 -2.87 4.14
CA ILE A 55 2.09 -4.09 3.61
C ILE A 55 3.10 -4.99 2.87
N ALA A 56 2.86 -6.30 2.87
CA ALA A 56 3.64 -7.28 2.12
C ALA A 56 2.84 -8.56 1.80
N CYS A 57 3.27 -9.30 0.77
CA CYS A 57 2.76 -10.63 0.46
C CYS A 57 3.06 -11.64 1.59
N ASN A 58 2.21 -12.68 1.70
CA ASN A 58 2.41 -13.80 2.61
C ASN A 58 3.82 -14.43 2.54
N SER A 59 4.29 -14.74 1.33
CA SER A 59 5.59 -15.36 1.11
C SER A 59 6.72 -14.43 1.55
N CYS A 60 6.60 -13.13 1.30
CA CYS A 60 7.59 -12.13 1.68
C CYS A 60 7.66 -11.95 3.20
N CYS A 61 6.53 -12.00 3.91
CA CYS A 61 6.52 -11.97 5.38
C CYS A 61 7.39 -13.08 5.99
N SER A 62 7.33 -14.29 5.42
CA SER A 62 8.17 -15.42 5.84
C SER A 62 9.65 -15.22 5.47
N LYS A 63 9.95 -14.71 4.26
CA LYS A 63 11.33 -14.40 3.82
C LYS A 63 12.04 -13.40 4.73
N VAL A 64 11.31 -12.40 5.23
CA VAL A 64 11.85 -11.37 6.14
C VAL A 64 11.74 -11.75 7.61
N LYS A 65 11.58 -13.05 7.92
CA LYS A 65 11.51 -13.57 9.29
C LYS A 65 10.46 -12.86 10.16
N ARG A 66 9.30 -12.53 9.58
CA ARG A 66 8.18 -11.85 10.25
C ARG A 66 8.54 -10.49 10.86
N LYS A 67 9.57 -9.83 10.32
CA LYS A 67 10.00 -8.48 10.70
C LYS A 67 9.94 -7.56 9.48
N CYS A 68 9.16 -6.49 9.57
CA CYS A 68 9.03 -5.51 8.50
C CYS A 68 10.40 -4.87 8.18
N PRO A 69 10.87 -4.89 6.91
CA PRO A 69 12.14 -4.27 6.54
C PRO A 69 12.16 -2.75 6.73
N SER A 70 11.02 -2.08 6.55
CA SER A 70 10.92 -0.62 6.60
C SER A 70 10.96 -0.06 8.01
N CYS A 71 10.38 -0.76 8.99
CA CYS A 71 10.20 -0.21 10.34
C CYS A 71 10.48 -1.19 11.48
N CYS A 72 10.99 -2.38 11.19
CA CYS A 72 11.36 -3.40 12.17
C CYS A 72 10.21 -3.96 13.05
N MET A 73 8.96 -3.55 12.83
CA MET A 73 7.80 -4.07 13.56
C MET A 73 7.39 -5.48 13.07
N PRO A 74 6.71 -6.29 13.91
CA PRO A 74 6.17 -7.58 13.49
C PRO A 74 5.28 -7.48 12.24
N ILE A 75 5.38 -8.44 11.33
CA ILE A 75 4.54 -8.54 10.14
C ILE A 75 4.13 -9.98 9.86
N GLY A 76 2.96 -10.16 9.25
CA GLY A 76 2.46 -11.46 8.80
C GLY A 76 1.38 -12.07 9.68
N TYR A 77 0.91 -11.36 10.71
CA TYR A 77 -0.20 -11.79 11.55
C TYR A 77 -1.47 -10.96 11.29
N ASN A 78 -1.33 -9.67 11.03
CA ASN A 78 -2.45 -8.79 10.70
C ASN A 78 -2.74 -8.81 9.19
N ARG A 79 -3.77 -9.54 8.77
CA ARG A 79 -4.16 -9.68 7.35
C ARG A 79 -5.00 -8.48 6.89
N CYS A 80 -4.54 -7.76 5.87
CA CYS A 80 -5.19 -6.57 5.33
C CYS A 80 -6.29 -6.93 4.31
N ARG A 81 -7.48 -7.29 4.81
CA ARG A 81 -8.65 -7.63 3.97
C ARG A 81 -9.15 -6.48 3.08
N ALA A 82 -8.88 -5.23 3.47
CA ALA A 82 -9.28 -4.06 2.69
C ALA A 82 -8.50 -4.00 1.37
N ILE A 83 -7.17 -4.08 1.43
CA ILE A 83 -6.32 -4.12 0.22
C ILE A 83 -6.63 -5.35 -0.62
N GLU A 84 -6.89 -6.50 0.01
CA GLU A 84 -7.31 -7.70 -0.74
C GLU A 84 -8.58 -7.48 -1.58
N LYS A 85 -9.51 -6.62 -1.15
CA LYS A 85 -10.69 -6.27 -1.96
C LYS A 85 -10.37 -5.29 -3.08
N VAL A 86 -9.36 -4.44 -2.91
CA VAL A 86 -8.92 -3.47 -3.93
C VAL A 86 -8.16 -4.18 -5.06
N ILE A 87 -7.31 -5.15 -4.72
CA ILE A 87 -6.48 -5.90 -5.70
C ILE A 87 -7.23 -7.08 -6.36
N HIS A 88 -8.43 -7.44 -5.89
CA HIS A 88 -9.27 -8.42 -6.59
C HIS A 88 -9.86 -7.74 -7.83
N VAL A 89 -9.17 -7.90 -8.95
CA VAL A 89 -9.66 -7.61 -10.29
C VAL A 89 -10.32 -8.86 -10.87
#